data_AF-A0A9W9AGI0-F1
#
_entry.id   AF-A0A9W9AGI0-F1
#
_cell.length_a   1.000
_cell.length_b   1.000
_cell.length_c   1.000
_cell.angle_alpha   90.00
_cell.angle_beta   90.00
_cell.angle_gamma   90.00
#
_symmetry.space_group_name_H-M   'P 1'
#
loop_
_entity.id
_entity.type
_entity.pdbx_description
1 polymer ?
#
loop_
_entity_poly.entity_id
_entity_poly.type
_entity_poly.pdbx_seq_one_letter_code
_entity_poly.pdbx_strand_id
1 'polypeptide(L)'
;MFVPPSFNAPEHLNSTGCRIKYSEGKGRGVFASRKIQRNTVVEISPVLFCGVEEYENFGKSTVLDHYTFKWKDGRTALALGLGSLFNHSTSPNVSYTLDSHTDSIRYEAVRDIYPDEELCIFYGHKLQFDPLDVSVSAIDPEPEDGWGGLSAVGNDSERPLENADPNEIVDELSLPFTMLKPPPEEEDSTSIRTVLAWVVDVPEPRHITALIKWLKTSGLEDPNLGHLKRIRKQDNRTTLLLSVDPTPPQLPVELGLARPSQIPVPSSAAMTLTSLRLKSTFWPTFYAPKRKGEVEPWSRGKVAWAREAMQVVVTEALKAQSEGELPVSAFMPVSYDEGENEKIVVARDTRTSASHPLRHAVLNLIRRVADSNLVHSSSSEHGSNYLLTGKMVFLSHEPCIMCSMALLHSRVKQIFYLNPMNKTGGCGSVICLPFLQGVNHRFEIFVWKEPVSNLVINETLDV
;
A
#
# COMPACT_ATOMS: atom_id res chain seq x y z
N MET A 1 -49.55 -6.73 13.12
CA MET A 1 -49.45 -7.30 11.75
C MET A 1 -48.92 -6.18 10.86
N PHE A 2 -47.58 -6.06 10.77
CA PHE A 2 -46.93 -5.04 9.93
C PHE A 2 -46.69 -5.65 8.55
N VAL A 3 -47.34 -5.10 7.53
CA VAL A 3 -47.06 -5.44 6.13
C VAL A 3 -45.86 -4.58 5.71
N PRO A 4 -44.72 -5.18 5.31
CA PRO A 4 -43.58 -4.41 4.83
C PRO A 4 -43.94 -3.74 3.48
N PRO A 5 -43.37 -2.57 3.17
CA PRO A 5 -43.69 -1.85 1.93
C PRO A 5 -43.26 -2.66 0.70
N SER A 6 -44.15 -2.76 -0.28
CA SER A 6 -43.87 -3.38 -1.58
C SER A 6 -42.90 -2.53 -2.39
N PHE A 7 -41.68 -3.02 -2.59
CA PHE A 7 -40.67 -2.43 -3.46
C PHE A 7 -41.02 -2.63 -4.94
N ASN A 8 -41.82 -1.74 -5.52
CA ASN A 8 -42.12 -1.75 -6.95
C ASN A 8 -41.03 -1.01 -7.74
N ALA A 9 -39.98 -1.72 -8.14
CA ALA A 9 -39.05 -1.25 -9.19
C ALA A 9 -39.63 -1.61 -10.58
N PRO A 10 -39.40 -0.78 -11.62
CA PRO A 10 -39.89 -1.05 -12.97
C PRO A 10 -39.28 -2.35 -13.55
N GLU A 11 -40.10 -3.19 -14.19
CA GLU A 11 -39.60 -4.35 -14.93
C GLU A 11 -38.81 -3.87 -16.17
N HIS A 12 -37.54 -4.24 -16.24
CA HIS A 12 -36.64 -3.90 -17.34
C HIS A 12 -36.67 -5.02 -18.40
N LEU A 13 -36.78 -4.66 -19.67
CA LEU A 13 -36.72 -5.60 -20.79
C LEU A 13 -35.26 -6.02 -21.05
N ASN A 14 -34.71 -6.92 -20.24
CA ASN A 14 -33.43 -7.57 -20.53
C ASN A 14 -33.61 -9.08 -20.73
N SER A 15 -33.20 -9.60 -21.89
CA SER A 15 -33.25 -11.02 -22.24
C SER A 15 -32.21 -11.89 -21.52
N THR A 16 -31.21 -11.29 -20.85
CA THR A 16 -30.14 -12.01 -20.13
C THR A 16 -30.57 -12.47 -18.73
N GLY A 17 -31.71 -11.99 -18.23
CA GLY A 17 -32.24 -12.37 -16.92
C GLY A 17 -31.75 -11.46 -15.80
N CYS A 18 -31.82 -10.14 -16.02
CA CYS A 18 -31.53 -9.13 -15.02
C CYS A 18 -32.83 -8.48 -14.53
N ARG A 19 -32.91 -8.16 -13.24
CA ARG A 19 -34.01 -7.43 -12.60
C ARG A 19 -33.47 -6.30 -11.75
N ILE A 20 -34.17 -5.17 -11.71
CA ILE A 20 -33.79 -4.05 -10.86
C ILE A 20 -34.47 -4.24 -9.50
N LYS A 21 -33.70 -4.15 -8.42
CA LYS A 21 -34.22 -4.13 -7.04
C LYS A 21 -33.58 -2.97 -6.27
N TYR A 22 -34.15 -2.65 -5.11
CA TYR A 22 -33.52 -1.73 -4.16
C TYR A 22 -32.53 -2.51 -3.28
N SER A 23 -31.34 -1.95 -3.09
CA SER A 23 -30.25 -2.45 -2.25
C SER A 23 -30.02 -1.43 -1.12
N GLU A 24 -30.10 -1.90 0.12
CA GLU A 24 -30.00 -1.06 1.31
C GLU A 24 -28.64 -0.34 1.35
N GLY A 25 -28.65 0.99 1.51
CA GLY A 25 -27.44 1.81 1.49
C GLY A 25 -26.80 2.05 0.11
N LYS A 26 -27.20 1.31 -0.94
CA LYS A 26 -26.64 1.43 -2.31
C LYS A 26 -27.66 1.93 -3.36
N GLY A 27 -28.94 2.06 -3.00
CA GLY A 27 -29.97 2.56 -3.90
C GLY A 27 -30.51 1.49 -4.83
N ARG A 28 -30.64 1.77 -6.14
CA ARG A 28 -31.10 0.76 -7.11
C ARG A 28 -29.92 -0.09 -7.58
N GLY A 29 -30.11 -1.40 -7.65
CA GLY A 29 -29.10 -2.37 -8.11
C GLY A 29 -29.66 -3.34 -9.15
N VAL A 30 -28.77 -3.99 -9.88
CA VAL A 30 -29.10 -5.02 -10.88
C VAL A 30 -28.91 -6.40 -10.27
N PHE A 31 -29.90 -7.26 -10.35
CA PHE A 31 -29.91 -8.61 -9.76
C PHE A 31 -30.17 -9.67 -10.82
N ALA A 32 -29.55 -10.84 -10.66
CA ALA A 32 -29.80 -11.98 -11.53
C ALA A 32 -31.18 -12.60 -11.22
N SER A 33 -32.02 -12.83 -12.23
CA SER A 33 -33.28 -13.58 -12.09
C SER A 33 -33.13 -15.07 -12.40
N ARG A 34 -31.99 -15.46 -12.99
CA ARG A 34 -31.59 -16.83 -13.31
C ARG A 34 -30.07 -16.91 -13.29
N LYS A 35 -29.51 -18.13 -13.35
CA LYS A 35 -28.06 -18.31 -13.46
C LYS A 35 -27.53 -17.65 -14.73
N ILE A 36 -26.51 -16.81 -14.59
CA ILE A 36 -25.71 -16.22 -15.68
C ILE A 36 -24.35 -16.89 -15.66
N GLN A 37 -23.92 -17.47 -16.79
CA GLN A 37 -22.62 -18.14 -16.88
C GLN A 37 -21.49 -17.11 -16.96
N ARG A 38 -20.30 -17.48 -16.47
CA ARG A 38 -19.08 -16.72 -16.71
C ARG A 38 -18.90 -16.42 -18.20
N ASN A 39 -18.33 -15.26 -18.50
CA ASN A 39 -18.07 -14.70 -19.85
C ASN A 39 -19.35 -14.43 -20.66
N THR A 40 -20.50 -14.33 -20.00
CA THR A 40 -21.73 -13.89 -20.66
C THR A 40 -21.74 -12.36 -20.74
N VAL A 41 -21.97 -11.81 -21.94
CA VAL A 41 -22.25 -10.39 -22.12
C VAL A 41 -23.65 -10.11 -21.57
N VAL A 42 -23.71 -9.38 -20.46
CA VAL A 42 -24.95 -9.12 -19.72
C VAL A 42 -25.70 -7.92 -20.29
N GLU A 43 -24.94 -6.93 -20.77
CA GLU A 43 -25.46 -5.66 -21.25
C GLU A 43 -24.44 -4.99 -22.19
N ILE A 44 -24.94 -4.26 -23.18
CA ILE A 44 -24.16 -3.25 -23.92
C ILE A 44 -24.96 -1.96 -23.85
N SER A 45 -24.51 -1.01 -23.05
CA SER A 45 -25.19 0.28 -22.88
C SER A 45 -24.56 1.32 -23.80
N PRO A 46 -25.33 1.91 -24.75
CA PRO A 46 -24.90 3.11 -25.46
C PRO A 46 -24.62 4.24 -24.46
N VAL A 47 -23.80 5.21 -24.84
CA VAL A 47 -23.48 6.34 -23.94
C VAL A 47 -23.92 7.70 -24.47
N LEU A 48 -24.25 8.58 -23.54
CA LEU A 48 -24.42 10.01 -23.80
C LEU A 48 -23.18 10.75 -23.30
N PHE A 49 -22.44 11.40 -24.21
CA PHE A 49 -21.29 12.21 -23.83
C PHE A 49 -21.70 13.58 -23.30
N CYS A 50 -21.01 14.02 -22.25
CA CYS A 50 -20.98 15.40 -21.80
C CYS A 50 -19.60 16.00 -22.15
N GLY A 51 -19.59 17.22 -22.68
CA GLY A 51 -18.36 17.92 -23.02
C GLY A 51 -17.52 18.16 -21.76
N VAL A 52 -16.19 18.22 -21.90
CA VAL A 52 -15.28 18.38 -20.74
C VAL A 52 -15.60 19.64 -19.93
N GLU A 53 -15.81 20.77 -20.62
CA GLU A 53 -16.14 22.05 -19.99
C GLU A 53 -17.55 22.06 -19.37
N GLU A 54 -18.52 21.45 -20.05
CA GLU A 54 -19.89 21.32 -19.56
C GLU A 54 -19.95 20.45 -18.30
N TYR A 55 -19.20 19.35 -18.29
CA TYR A 55 -19.12 18.46 -17.15
C TYR A 55 -18.42 19.11 -15.95
N GLU A 56 -17.27 19.76 -16.15
CA GLU A 56 -16.56 20.39 -15.04
C GLU A 56 -17.32 21.58 -14.44
N ASN A 57 -18.01 22.38 -15.27
CA ASN A 57 -18.74 23.55 -14.79
C ASN A 57 -20.12 23.20 -14.19
N PHE A 58 -20.79 22.17 -14.70
CA PHE A 58 -22.18 21.88 -14.34
C PHE A 58 -22.44 20.43 -13.96
N GLY A 59 -21.84 19.46 -14.63
CA GLY A 59 -22.11 18.03 -14.40
C GLY A 59 -21.60 17.49 -13.07
N LYS A 60 -20.36 17.84 -12.72
CA LYS A 60 -19.60 17.31 -11.57
C LYS A 60 -20.20 17.67 -10.21
N SER A 61 -20.96 18.76 -10.12
CA SER A 61 -21.64 19.19 -8.89
C SER A 61 -23.03 18.59 -8.72
N THR A 62 -23.47 17.73 -9.66
CA THR A 62 -24.80 17.12 -9.63
C THR A 62 -24.72 15.62 -9.33
N VAL A 63 -25.88 15.02 -9.06
CA VAL A 63 -26.01 13.56 -8.86
C VAL A 63 -25.50 12.74 -10.05
N LEU A 64 -25.37 13.33 -11.24
CA LEU A 64 -24.85 12.67 -12.42
C LEU A 64 -23.38 12.26 -12.28
N ASP A 65 -22.58 12.96 -11.45
CA ASP A 65 -21.17 12.62 -11.22
C ASP A 65 -21.00 11.16 -10.78
N HIS A 66 -21.95 10.63 -10.01
CA HIS A 66 -21.95 9.25 -9.52
C HIS A 66 -22.31 8.18 -10.56
N TYR A 67 -22.79 8.57 -11.74
CA TYR A 67 -23.30 7.66 -12.77
C TYR A 67 -22.49 7.65 -14.06
N THR A 68 -21.39 8.40 -14.09
CA THR A 68 -20.65 8.68 -15.32
C THR A 68 -19.31 7.96 -15.39
N PHE A 69 -18.87 7.70 -16.62
CA PHE A 69 -17.64 7.00 -16.97
C PHE A 69 -16.70 7.95 -17.71
N LYS A 70 -15.40 7.84 -17.44
CA LYS A 70 -14.38 8.67 -18.10
C LYS A 70 -13.81 7.97 -19.33
N TRP A 71 -13.85 8.65 -20.47
CA TRP A 71 -13.24 8.21 -21.72
C TRP A 71 -11.76 8.61 -21.79
N LYS A 72 -11.01 7.93 -22.66
CA LYS A 72 -9.56 8.16 -22.85
C LYS A 72 -9.21 9.55 -23.37
N ASP A 73 -10.15 10.18 -24.07
CA ASP A 73 -10.01 11.53 -24.63
C ASP A 73 -10.43 12.63 -23.63
N GLY A 74 -10.75 12.26 -22.39
CA GLY A 74 -11.14 13.18 -21.32
C GLY A 74 -12.62 13.48 -21.26
N ARG A 75 -13.44 13.03 -22.22
CA ARG A 75 -14.90 13.18 -22.15
C ARG A 75 -15.49 12.33 -21.03
N THR A 76 -16.61 12.79 -20.50
CA THR A 76 -17.41 12.05 -19.52
C THR A 76 -18.67 11.53 -20.18
N ALA A 77 -19.08 10.31 -19.88
CA ALA A 77 -20.19 9.64 -20.54
C ALA A 77 -21.16 8.99 -19.55
N LEU A 78 -22.46 9.18 -19.78
CA LEU A 78 -23.53 8.53 -19.02
C LEU A 78 -24.02 7.29 -19.76
N ALA A 79 -24.11 6.14 -19.08
CA ALA A 79 -24.59 4.91 -19.70
C ALA A 79 -26.13 4.91 -19.82
N LEU A 80 -26.65 4.77 -21.04
CA LEU A 80 -28.08 4.74 -21.35
C LEU A 80 -28.61 3.29 -21.37
N GLY A 81 -28.56 2.62 -20.23
CA GLY A 81 -28.99 1.23 -20.06
C GLY A 81 -28.82 0.76 -18.61
N LEU A 82 -28.58 -0.55 -18.40
CA LEU A 82 -28.29 -1.08 -17.06
C LEU A 82 -26.92 -0.63 -16.52
N GLY A 83 -26.06 -0.11 -17.40
CA GLY A 83 -24.70 0.30 -17.05
C GLY A 83 -24.59 1.25 -15.85
N SER A 84 -25.50 2.21 -15.73
CA SER A 84 -25.56 3.16 -14.60
C SER A 84 -26.24 2.60 -13.35
N LEU A 85 -26.71 1.34 -13.36
CA LEU A 85 -27.39 0.71 -12.22
C LEU A 85 -26.59 -0.43 -11.58
N PHE A 86 -25.48 -0.86 -12.17
CA PHE A 86 -24.60 -1.85 -11.54
C PHE A 86 -23.87 -1.22 -10.38
N ASN A 87 -24.17 -1.62 -9.15
CA ASN A 87 -23.54 -1.08 -7.94
C ASN A 87 -22.07 -1.47 -7.78
N HIS A 88 -21.40 -0.85 -6.81
CA HIS A 88 -20.01 -1.16 -6.50
C HIS A 88 -19.85 -2.45 -5.69
N SER A 89 -18.82 -3.23 -6.02
CA SER A 89 -18.17 -4.14 -5.07
C SER A 89 -16.66 -4.16 -5.29
N THR A 90 -15.90 -4.36 -4.21
CA THR A 90 -14.45 -4.65 -4.25
C THR A 90 -14.15 -6.06 -4.75
N SER A 91 -15.17 -6.94 -4.81
CA SER A 91 -15.12 -8.26 -5.43
C SER A 91 -16.16 -8.37 -6.57
N PRO A 92 -16.01 -7.57 -7.64
CA PRO A 92 -17.01 -7.47 -8.69
C PRO A 92 -17.23 -8.82 -9.38
N ASN A 93 -18.49 -9.12 -9.69
CA ASN A 93 -18.87 -10.29 -10.50
C ASN A 93 -19.17 -9.92 -11.97
N VAL A 94 -19.12 -8.62 -12.30
CA VAL A 94 -19.21 -8.08 -13.66
C VAL A 94 -18.01 -7.17 -13.94
N SER A 95 -17.42 -7.32 -15.11
CA SER A 95 -16.41 -6.41 -15.67
C SER A 95 -17.02 -5.55 -16.76
N TYR A 96 -16.41 -4.41 -17.08
CA TYR A 96 -16.84 -3.58 -18.20
C TYR A 96 -15.67 -3.16 -19.10
N THR A 97 -15.96 -2.94 -20.36
CA THR A 97 -15.03 -2.44 -21.37
C THR A 97 -15.67 -1.28 -22.15
N LEU A 98 -14.90 -0.22 -22.37
CA LEU A 98 -15.33 0.95 -23.13
C LEU A 98 -15.02 0.73 -24.62
N ASP A 99 -16.03 0.85 -25.48
CA ASP A 99 -15.89 0.73 -26.93
C ASP A 99 -16.10 2.09 -27.59
N SER A 100 -15.00 2.71 -28.01
CA SER A 100 -15.00 4.00 -28.71
C SER A 100 -15.45 3.93 -30.17
N HIS A 101 -15.57 2.73 -30.76
CA HIS A 101 -16.03 2.60 -32.15
C HIS A 101 -17.55 2.64 -32.24
N THR A 102 -18.22 2.14 -31.20
CA THR A 102 -19.69 2.05 -31.12
C THR A 102 -20.29 3.01 -30.09
N ASP A 103 -19.45 3.79 -29.41
CA ASP A 103 -19.82 4.68 -28.31
C ASP A 103 -20.71 3.96 -27.28
N SER A 104 -20.18 2.85 -26.75
CA SER A 104 -20.90 1.98 -25.83
C SER A 104 -20.00 1.41 -24.74
N ILE A 105 -20.63 0.91 -23.67
CA ILE A 105 -19.98 0.17 -22.60
C ILE A 105 -20.51 -1.26 -22.62
N ARG A 106 -19.61 -2.23 -22.76
CA ARG A 106 -19.91 -3.66 -22.73
C ARG A 106 -19.67 -4.21 -21.33
N TYR A 107 -20.65 -4.92 -20.78
CA TYR A 107 -20.59 -5.53 -19.45
C TYR A 107 -20.59 -7.07 -19.55
N GLU A 108 -19.62 -7.72 -18.91
CA GLU A 108 -19.40 -9.18 -19.02
C GLU A 108 -19.18 -9.81 -17.64
N ALA A 109 -19.87 -10.94 -17.39
CA ALA A 109 -19.75 -11.67 -16.13
C ALA A 109 -18.36 -12.30 -15.97
N VAL A 110 -17.65 -12.02 -14.87
CA VAL A 110 -16.30 -12.57 -14.63
C VAL A 110 -16.31 -13.94 -13.95
N ARG A 111 -17.46 -14.34 -13.39
CA ARG A 111 -17.73 -15.65 -12.82
C ARG A 111 -19.19 -16.03 -13.07
N ASP A 112 -19.55 -17.27 -12.76
CA ASP A 112 -20.96 -17.66 -12.69
C ASP A 112 -21.68 -16.81 -11.63
N ILE A 113 -22.86 -16.29 -11.97
CA ILE A 113 -23.72 -15.47 -11.10
C ILE A 113 -25.03 -16.25 -10.90
N TYR A 114 -25.35 -16.56 -9.65
CA TYR A 114 -26.54 -17.32 -9.30
C TYR A 114 -27.77 -16.41 -9.17
N PRO A 115 -29.00 -16.97 -9.25
CA PRO A 115 -30.22 -16.20 -9.04
C PRO A 115 -30.19 -15.42 -7.73
N ASP A 116 -30.77 -14.22 -7.73
CA ASP A 116 -30.82 -13.25 -6.63
C ASP A 116 -29.48 -12.65 -6.19
N GLU A 117 -28.35 -13.00 -6.81
CA GLU A 117 -27.12 -12.25 -6.63
C GLU A 117 -27.21 -10.87 -7.28
N GLU A 118 -26.64 -9.87 -6.61
CA GLU A 118 -26.44 -8.53 -7.17
C GLU A 118 -25.25 -8.54 -8.14
N LEU A 119 -25.44 -7.96 -9.32
CA LEU A 119 -24.41 -7.73 -10.31
C LEU A 119 -23.70 -6.42 -9.97
N CYS A 120 -22.42 -6.53 -9.61
CA CYS A 120 -21.60 -5.41 -9.16
C CYS A 120 -20.37 -5.26 -10.06
N ILE A 121 -20.02 -3.99 -10.32
CA ILE A 121 -18.81 -3.61 -11.04
C ILE A 121 -17.84 -2.86 -10.13
N PHE A 122 -16.59 -2.76 -10.56
CA PHE A 122 -15.59 -1.98 -9.85
C PHE A 122 -15.48 -0.58 -10.45
N TYR A 123 -15.86 0.45 -9.69
CA TYR A 123 -15.82 1.85 -10.13
C TYR A 123 -14.43 2.51 -9.97
N GLY A 124 -13.45 1.80 -9.40
CA GLY A 124 -12.19 2.39 -8.95
C GLY A 124 -12.20 2.76 -7.46
N HIS A 125 -11.04 3.14 -6.93
CA HIS A 125 -10.86 3.48 -5.49
C HIS A 125 -11.34 4.89 -5.10
N LYS A 126 -12.20 5.53 -5.89
CA LYS A 126 -12.83 6.81 -5.58
C LYS A 126 -14.32 6.61 -5.46
N LEU A 127 -14.78 6.18 -4.29
CA LEU A 127 -16.20 6.18 -3.96
C LEU A 127 -16.42 6.96 -2.69
N GLN A 128 -17.47 7.77 -2.69
CA GLN A 128 -17.88 8.59 -1.56
C GLN A 128 -18.83 7.85 -0.60
N PHE A 129 -18.88 6.50 -0.63
CA PHE A 129 -19.64 5.70 0.35
C PHE A 129 -19.02 4.30 0.53
N ASP A 130 -19.15 3.74 1.75
CA ASP A 130 -18.64 2.42 2.13
C ASP A 130 -19.55 1.27 1.65
N PRO A 131 -19.01 0.23 1.00
CA PRO A 131 -19.77 -0.96 0.66
C PRO A 131 -19.90 -1.90 1.86
N LEU A 132 -21.12 -2.06 2.36
CA LEU A 132 -21.48 -3.18 3.25
C LEU A 132 -21.58 -4.47 2.41
N ASP A 133 -20.58 -5.35 2.54
CA ASP A 133 -20.68 -6.75 2.11
C ASP A 133 -20.58 -7.64 3.36
N VAL A 134 -21.72 -8.21 3.79
CA VAL A 134 -21.78 -9.30 4.77
C VAL A 134 -22.51 -10.49 4.14
N SER A 135 -21.81 -11.61 3.98
CA SER A 135 -22.10 -12.87 4.69
C SER A 135 -21.40 -14.07 4.03
N VAL A 136 -20.63 -14.82 4.82
CA VAL A 136 -20.76 -16.29 4.86
C VAL A 136 -20.49 -16.76 6.30
N SER A 137 -21.55 -17.30 6.91
CA SER A 137 -21.64 -18.18 8.11
C SER A 137 -20.73 -19.42 8.00
N ALA A 138 -20.28 -20.13 9.03
CA ALA A 138 -20.48 -20.17 10.48
C ALA A 138 -19.31 -20.99 11.08
N ILE A 139 -19.02 -20.81 12.37
CA ILE A 139 -18.76 -21.86 13.39
C ILE A 139 -18.94 -21.17 14.76
N ASP A 140 -19.71 -21.81 15.62
CA ASP A 140 -20.30 -21.33 16.88
C ASP A 140 -19.31 -20.89 17.96
N PRO A 141 -19.69 -19.94 18.84
CA PRO A 141 -19.22 -19.91 20.22
C PRO A 141 -20.35 -20.22 21.22
N GLU A 142 -19.99 -21.02 22.23
CA GLU A 142 -20.76 -21.32 23.44
C GLU A 142 -21.09 -20.06 24.28
N PRO A 143 -22.03 -20.15 25.25
CA PRO A 143 -22.80 -18.99 25.70
C PRO A 143 -22.22 -18.25 26.91
N GLU A 144 -22.56 -16.95 26.92
CA GLU A 144 -22.79 -16.05 28.06
C GLU A 144 -21.94 -16.16 29.34
N ASP A 145 -21.20 -15.08 29.60
CA ASP A 145 -21.02 -14.55 30.95
C ASP A 145 -21.17 -13.02 30.88
N GLY A 146 -22.25 -12.54 31.49
CA GLY A 146 -22.66 -11.15 31.41
C GLY A 146 -21.81 -10.19 32.22
N TRP A 147 -21.58 -9.01 31.64
CA TRP A 147 -21.64 -7.71 32.30
C TRP A 147 -21.70 -6.68 31.15
N GLY A 148 -22.85 -6.14 30.76
CA GLY A 148 -23.79 -5.38 31.57
C GLY A 148 -23.36 -3.91 31.57
N GLY A 149 -24.10 -3.04 30.87
CA GLY A 149 -24.05 -1.60 31.15
C GLY A 149 -24.02 -0.68 29.95
N LEU A 150 -25.22 -0.32 29.50
CA LEU A 150 -25.55 0.89 28.75
C LEU A 150 -24.77 2.13 29.23
N SER A 151 -24.28 2.94 28.30
CA SER A 151 -24.32 4.41 28.43
C SER A 151 -24.40 5.06 27.05
N ALA A 152 -25.41 5.90 26.92
CA ALA A 152 -25.88 6.51 25.70
C ALA A 152 -25.02 7.71 25.26
N VAL A 153 -24.99 7.88 23.94
CA VAL A 153 -24.96 9.13 23.16
C VAL A 153 -24.57 10.42 23.90
N GLY A 154 -23.40 10.94 23.55
CA GLY A 154 -23.03 12.35 23.67
C GLY A 154 -22.62 12.88 22.31
N ASN A 155 -23.45 13.74 21.75
CA ASN A 155 -23.22 14.53 20.55
C ASN A 155 -22.11 15.56 20.87
N ASP A 156 -20.88 15.36 20.39
CA ASP A 156 -19.82 16.36 20.56
C ASP A 156 -19.41 16.97 19.23
N SER A 157 -19.93 18.18 19.06
CA SER A 157 -19.36 19.22 18.21
C SER A 157 -17.97 19.58 18.74
N GLU A 158 -17.00 19.77 17.83
CA GLU A 158 -15.70 20.43 18.02
C GLU A 158 -15.19 20.56 19.47
N ARG A 159 -14.34 19.62 19.92
CA ARG A 159 -13.52 19.83 21.14
C ARG A 159 -12.26 20.64 20.79
N PRO A 160 -11.93 21.71 21.54
CA PRO A 160 -10.69 22.46 21.38
C PRO A 160 -9.42 21.62 21.62
N LEU A 161 -8.33 22.04 20.97
CA LEU A 161 -7.06 21.33 20.77
C LEU A 161 -6.21 21.01 22.02
N GLU A 162 -6.69 21.18 23.25
CA GLU A 162 -5.81 21.20 24.44
C GLU A 162 -5.94 20.01 25.39
N ASN A 163 -6.82 19.03 25.16
CA ASN A 163 -7.02 17.89 26.10
C ASN A 163 -7.23 16.52 25.42
N ALA A 164 -6.64 16.28 24.24
CA ALA A 164 -6.72 14.96 23.59
C ALA A 164 -5.57 14.04 24.02
N ASP A 165 -5.84 12.74 24.20
CA ASP A 165 -4.83 11.73 24.57
C ASP A 165 -3.78 11.60 23.43
N PRO A 166 -2.48 11.88 23.69
CA PRO A 166 -1.42 11.74 22.69
C PRO A 166 -1.27 10.32 22.12
N ASN A 167 -1.75 9.30 22.84
CA ASN A 167 -1.66 7.90 22.44
C ASN A 167 -2.86 7.41 21.62
N GLU A 168 -3.91 8.24 21.47
CA GLU A 168 -5.09 7.90 20.67
C GLU A 168 -4.69 7.69 19.22
N ILE A 169 -5.08 6.54 18.64
CA ILE A 169 -4.80 6.22 17.24
C ILE A 169 -5.73 7.03 16.34
N VAL A 170 -5.14 7.73 15.38
CA VAL A 170 -5.84 8.54 14.39
C VAL A 170 -6.23 7.66 13.20
N ASP A 171 -7.47 7.81 12.74
CA ASP A 171 -7.97 7.16 11.54
C ASP A 171 -7.16 7.56 10.29
N GLU A 172 -6.90 6.60 9.39
CA GLU A 172 -6.07 6.80 8.19
C GLU A 172 -6.59 7.94 7.29
N LEU A 173 -7.92 8.11 7.18
CA LEU A 173 -8.52 9.17 6.38
C LEU A 173 -8.31 10.55 7.01
N SER A 174 -8.10 10.60 8.33
CA SER A 174 -7.87 11.83 9.10
C SER A 174 -6.39 12.24 9.19
N LEU A 175 -5.46 11.44 8.65
CA LEU A 175 -4.03 11.76 8.66
C LEU A 175 -3.71 12.92 7.70
N PRO A 176 -2.73 13.79 8.01
CA PRO A 176 -2.37 14.94 7.18
C PRO A 176 -1.62 14.56 5.89
N PHE A 177 -1.43 13.28 5.64
CA PHE A 177 -0.74 12.73 4.49
C PHE A 177 -1.40 11.42 4.03
N THR A 178 -1.05 10.97 2.84
CA THR A 178 -1.50 9.69 2.27
C THR A 178 -0.29 8.88 1.83
N MET A 179 -0.27 7.59 2.15
CA MET A 179 0.80 6.71 1.71
C MET A 179 0.65 6.41 0.22
N LEU A 180 1.74 6.58 -0.54
CA LEU A 180 1.82 6.10 -1.91
C LEU A 180 1.91 4.57 -1.87
N LYS A 181 0.84 3.89 -2.30
CA LYS A 181 0.81 2.43 -2.36
C LYS A 181 1.57 1.95 -3.60
N PRO A 182 2.46 0.95 -3.46
CA PRO A 182 3.04 0.32 -4.63
C PRO A 182 1.91 -0.24 -5.51
N PRO A 183 2.05 -0.17 -6.85
CA PRO A 183 1.15 -0.91 -7.72
C PRO A 183 1.16 -2.38 -7.29
N PRO A 184 0.00 -3.08 -7.30
CA PRO A 184 -0.04 -4.48 -6.94
C PRO A 184 0.98 -5.23 -7.79
N GLU A 185 1.97 -5.86 -7.15
CA GLU A 185 2.90 -6.74 -7.84
C GLU A 185 2.07 -7.93 -8.36
N GLU A 186 1.74 -7.92 -9.66
CA GLU A 186 1.25 -9.11 -10.34
C GLU A 186 2.41 -10.11 -10.43
N GLU A 187 2.55 -10.93 -9.38
CA GLU A 187 3.46 -12.07 -9.43
C GLU A 187 2.87 -13.16 -10.34
N ASP A 188 3.61 -13.52 -11.38
CA ASP A 188 3.39 -14.71 -12.19
C ASP A 188 4.46 -15.77 -11.90
N SER A 189 4.33 -16.98 -12.46
CA SER A 189 5.27 -18.07 -12.21
C SER A 189 6.70 -17.78 -12.66
N THR A 190 6.90 -16.82 -13.57
CA THR A 190 8.21 -16.43 -14.12
C THR A 190 8.84 -15.26 -13.40
N SER A 191 8.06 -14.47 -12.66
CA SER A 191 8.52 -13.29 -11.93
C SER A 191 8.98 -13.59 -10.49
N ILE A 192 8.80 -14.83 -9.99
CA ILE A 192 9.21 -15.20 -8.64
C ILE A 192 10.74 -15.22 -8.54
N ARG A 193 11.27 -14.35 -7.68
CA ARG A 193 12.67 -14.33 -7.31
C ARG A 193 12.99 -15.42 -6.31
N THR A 194 14.06 -16.15 -6.58
CA THR A 194 14.55 -17.23 -5.71
C THR A 194 16.00 -17.01 -5.28
N VAL A 195 16.34 -17.48 -4.10
CA VAL A 195 17.72 -17.62 -3.61
C VAL A 195 18.03 -19.10 -3.40
N LEU A 196 19.30 -19.49 -3.54
CA LEU A 196 19.73 -20.86 -3.23
C LEU A 196 19.86 -21.01 -1.71
N ALA A 197 19.10 -21.94 -1.14
CA ALA A 197 19.18 -22.27 0.27
C ALA A 197 19.60 -23.72 0.48
N TRP A 198 20.43 -23.95 1.50
CA TRP A 198 20.82 -25.26 1.98
C TRP A 198 19.67 -25.95 2.68
N VAL A 199 19.43 -27.19 2.30
CA VAL A 199 18.43 -28.07 2.89
C VAL A 199 19.01 -29.45 3.17
N VAL A 200 18.43 -30.14 4.14
CA VAL A 200 18.78 -31.54 4.45
C VAL A 200 17.53 -32.40 4.54
N ASP A 201 17.61 -33.59 3.98
CA ASP A 201 16.58 -34.59 4.14
C ASP A 201 16.70 -35.28 5.50
N VAL A 202 15.58 -35.32 6.22
CA VAL A 202 15.45 -35.90 7.55
C VAL A 202 14.60 -37.16 7.43
N PRO A 203 15.24 -38.34 7.34
CA PRO A 203 14.51 -39.61 7.14
C PRO A 203 13.68 -39.99 8.36
N GLU A 204 14.15 -39.65 9.55
CA GLU A 204 13.50 -40.01 10.81
C GLU A 204 12.94 -38.78 11.53
N PRO A 205 11.62 -38.69 11.76
CA PRO A 205 11.00 -37.51 12.39
C PRO A 205 11.57 -37.12 13.75
N ARG A 206 12.12 -38.08 14.51
CA ARG A 206 12.77 -37.83 15.81
C ARG A 206 13.98 -36.88 15.72
N HIS A 207 14.65 -36.81 14.58
CA HIS A 207 15.82 -35.95 14.37
C HIS A 207 15.45 -34.49 14.11
N ILE A 208 14.19 -34.17 13.80
CA ILE A 208 13.74 -32.81 13.48
C ILE A 208 13.97 -31.86 14.66
N THR A 209 13.55 -32.26 15.86
CA THR A 209 13.68 -31.41 17.06
C THR A 209 15.15 -31.14 17.41
N ALA A 210 16.01 -32.15 17.24
CA ALA A 210 17.45 -32.02 17.46
C ALA A 210 18.09 -31.06 16.45
N LEU A 211 17.75 -31.17 15.17
CA LEU A 211 18.22 -30.27 14.11
C LEU A 211 17.77 -28.82 14.33
N ILE A 212 16.51 -28.59 14.71
CA ILE A 212 16.01 -27.24 14.99
C ILE A 212 16.77 -26.62 16.17
N LYS A 213 17.02 -27.41 17.22
CA LYS A 213 17.79 -26.95 18.38
C LYS A 213 19.24 -26.61 17.99
N TRP A 214 19.88 -27.48 17.21
CA TRP A 214 21.22 -27.25 16.69
C TRP A 214 21.29 -25.99 15.83
N LEU A 215 20.32 -25.78 14.93
CA LEU A 215 20.28 -24.62 14.03
C LEU A 215 20.27 -23.30 14.83
N LYS A 216 19.44 -23.21 15.86
CA LYS A 216 19.37 -22.04 16.77
C LYS A 216 20.71 -21.72 17.46
N THR A 217 21.53 -22.74 17.72
CA THR A 217 22.85 -22.58 18.35
C THR A 217 24.00 -22.46 17.36
N SER A 218 23.77 -22.74 16.08
CA SER A 218 24.82 -22.83 15.04
C SER A 218 25.24 -21.48 14.46
N GLY A 219 24.47 -20.41 14.70
CA GLY A 219 24.69 -19.09 14.08
C GLY A 219 24.28 -19.02 12.59
N LEU A 220 23.70 -20.09 12.04
CA LEU A 220 23.26 -20.19 10.64
C LEU A 220 21.84 -19.65 10.40
N GLU A 221 21.21 -19.02 11.40
CA GLU A 221 19.88 -18.43 11.23
C GLU A 221 19.98 -17.09 10.49
N ASP A 222 19.44 -17.06 9.26
CA ASP A 222 19.26 -15.81 8.51
C ASP A 222 17.85 -15.24 8.77
N PRO A 223 17.72 -14.01 9.30
CA PRO A 223 16.44 -13.31 9.44
C PRO A 223 15.64 -13.21 8.13
N ASN A 224 16.33 -13.17 7.00
CA ASN A 224 15.74 -13.09 5.66
C ASN A 224 14.99 -14.37 5.25
N LEU A 225 15.12 -15.48 5.98
CA LEU A 225 14.37 -16.73 5.73
C LEU A 225 13.11 -16.86 6.60
N GLY A 226 12.78 -15.86 7.41
CA GLY A 226 11.65 -15.91 8.35
C GLY A 226 10.27 -16.07 7.71
N HIS A 227 10.12 -15.77 6.41
CA HIS A 227 8.88 -15.96 5.66
C HIS A 227 8.65 -17.40 5.18
N LEU A 228 9.68 -18.25 5.22
CA LEU A 228 9.62 -19.64 4.77
C LEU A 228 9.31 -20.58 5.94
N LYS A 229 8.50 -21.63 5.68
CA LYS A 229 8.33 -22.70 6.67
C LYS A 229 9.62 -23.48 6.77
N ARG A 230 10.07 -23.78 7.98
CA ARG A 230 11.33 -24.49 8.21
C ARG A 230 11.30 -25.95 7.73
N ILE A 231 10.12 -26.55 7.62
CA ILE A 231 9.93 -27.97 7.30
C ILE A 231 9.05 -28.11 6.06
N ARG A 232 9.50 -28.91 5.10
CA ARG A 232 8.70 -29.37 3.95
C ARG A 232 8.47 -30.88 4.06
N LYS A 233 7.22 -31.32 3.93
CA LYS A 233 6.86 -32.73 3.82
C LYS A 233 6.31 -32.98 2.42
N GLN A 234 6.95 -33.86 1.66
CA GLN A 234 6.56 -34.18 0.28
C GLN A 234 6.91 -35.64 -0.01
N ASP A 235 5.96 -36.41 -0.57
CA ASP A 235 6.17 -37.80 -1.03
C ASP A 235 6.89 -38.70 0.00
N ASN A 236 6.44 -38.64 1.25
CA ASN A 236 7.00 -39.37 2.39
C ASN A 236 8.44 -38.97 2.79
N ARG A 237 8.95 -37.86 2.28
CA ARG A 237 10.24 -37.26 2.66
C ARG A 237 10.00 -36.00 3.47
N THR A 238 10.76 -35.84 4.54
CA THR A 238 10.80 -34.58 5.31
C THR A 238 12.11 -33.89 5.02
N THR A 239 12.06 -32.66 4.53
CA THR A 239 13.23 -31.83 4.24
C THR A 239 13.22 -30.61 5.14
N LEU A 240 14.37 -30.25 5.71
CA LEU A 240 14.53 -29.13 6.63
C LEU A 240 15.41 -28.03 6.00
N LEU A 241 14.95 -26.78 6.10
CA LEU A 241 15.65 -25.59 5.64
C LEU A 241 16.73 -25.18 6.65
N LEU A 242 17.97 -24.99 6.19
CA LEU A 242 19.12 -24.68 7.03
C LEU A 242 19.52 -23.20 6.95
N SER A 243 20.12 -22.77 5.83
CA SER A 243 20.73 -21.43 5.67
C SER A 243 20.86 -21.07 4.19
N VAL A 244 21.17 -19.80 3.89
CA VAL A 244 21.58 -19.31 2.56
C VAL A 244 23.09 -19.00 2.49
N ASP A 245 23.87 -19.46 3.47
CA ASP A 245 25.31 -19.22 3.52
C ASP A 245 26.05 -19.73 2.27
N PRO A 246 27.16 -19.08 1.88
CA PRO A 246 27.95 -19.50 0.72
C PRO A 246 28.61 -20.86 0.92
N THR A 247 28.87 -21.26 2.17
CA THR A 247 29.51 -22.53 2.51
C THR A 247 28.49 -23.56 3.00
N PRO A 248 28.71 -24.87 2.72
CA PRO A 248 27.81 -25.92 3.16
C PRO A 248 27.82 -26.05 4.69
N PRO A 249 26.64 -26.05 5.35
CA PRO A 249 26.53 -26.27 6.79
C PRO A 249 27.14 -27.60 7.24
N GLN A 250 27.89 -27.58 8.34
CA GLN A 250 28.44 -28.79 8.96
C GLN A 250 27.41 -29.40 9.93
N LEU A 251 26.68 -30.41 9.47
CA LEU A 251 25.63 -31.05 10.26
C LEU A 251 26.19 -31.86 11.44
N PRO A 252 25.43 -32.05 12.54
CA PRO A 252 25.82 -32.92 13.64
C PRO A 252 26.02 -34.36 13.16
N VAL A 253 27.24 -34.88 13.31
CA VAL A 253 27.63 -36.23 12.86
C VAL A 253 26.78 -37.32 13.53
N GLU A 254 26.38 -37.09 14.78
CA GLU A 254 25.56 -38.00 15.59
C GLU A 254 24.21 -38.35 14.96
N LEU A 255 23.67 -37.48 14.10
CA LEU A 255 22.37 -37.67 13.47
C LEU A 255 22.43 -38.53 12.19
N GLY A 256 23.63 -38.85 11.69
CA GLY A 256 23.82 -39.71 10.53
C GLY A 256 23.13 -39.22 9.25
N LEU A 257 22.97 -37.90 9.10
CA LEU A 257 22.21 -37.30 8.01
C LEU A 257 23.03 -37.24 6.71
N ALA A 258 22.32 -37.20 5.58
CA ALA A 258 22.93 -36.95 4.28
C ALA A 258 23.55 -35.54 4.21
N ARG A 259 24.47 -35.33 3.28
CA ARG A 259 25.05 -34.00 3.04
C ARG A 259 23.95 -33.00 2.63
N PRO A 260 24.02 -31.75 3.12
CA PRO A 260 23.13 -30.70 2.66
C PRO A 260 23.19 -30.53 1.14
N SER A 261 22.06 -30.17 0.55
CA SER A 261 21.94 -29.82 -0.87
C SER A 261 21.35 -28.41 -1.00
N GLN A 262 21.57 -27.76 -2.14
CA GLN A 262 20.98 -26.46 -2.41
C GLN A 262 19.73 -26.61 -3.26
N ILE A 263 18.70 -25.82 -2.93
CA ILE A 263 17.49 -25.70 -3.71
C ILE A 263 17.07 -24.23 -3.84
N PRO A 264 16.37 -23.84 -4.92
CA PRO A 264 15.79 -22.51 -5.03
C PRO A 264 14.59 -22.37 -4.07
N VAL A 265 14.63 -21.33 -3.24
CA VAL A 265 13.52 -20.93 -2.37
C VAL A 265 13.11 -19.48 -2.62
N PRO A 266 11.85 -19.09 -2.41
CA PRO A 266 11.41 -17.70 -2.62
C PRO A 266 12.22 -16.72 -1.78
N SER A 267 12.68 -15.62 -2.38
CA SER A 267 13.49 -14.60 -1.69
C SER A 267 12.67 -13.60 -0.86
N SER A 268 11.34 -13.64 -0.96
CA SER A 268 10.43 -12.72 -0.27
C SER A 268 9.13 -13.40 0.16
N ALA A 269 8.44 -12.82 1.14
CA ALA A 269 7.16 -13.30 1.65
C ALA A 269 6.06 -13.26 0.60
N ALA A 270 5.03 -14.10 0.76
CA ALA A 270 3.86 -14.07 -0.09
C ALA A 270 2.84 -13.03 0.40
N MET A 271 2.60 -12.00 -0.41
CA MET A 271 1.76 -10.85 -0.05
C MET A 271 0.31 -10.98 -0.53
N THR A 272 0.05 -11.83 -1.52
CA THR A 272 -1.29 -12.14 -2.05
C THR A 272 -1.53 -13.65 -2.00
N LEU A 273 -2.80 -14.07 -2.06
CA LEU A 273 -3.11 -15.50 -2.15
C LEU A 273 -2.57 -16.13 -3.45
N THR A 274 -2.45 -15.36 -4.53
CA THR A 274 -1.82 -15.80 -5.78
C THR A 274 -0.32 -15.99 -5.60
N SER A 275 0.36 -14.99 -5.02
CA SER A 275 1.78 -15.07 -4.64
C SER A 275 2.06 -16.26 -3.73
N LEU A 276 1.17 -16.53 -2.76
CA LEU A 276 1.27 -17.67 -1.88
C LEU A 276 1.26 -18.99 -2.64
N ARG A 277 0.29 -19.16 -3.56
CA ARG A 277 0.16 -20.38 -4.36
C ARG A 277 1.40 -20.61 -5.22
N LEU A 278 1.87 -19.57 -5.90
CA LEU A 278 3.03 -19.64 -6.77
C LEU A 278 4.33 -19.86 -5.98
N LYS A 279 4.60 -19.10 -4.91
CA LYS A 279 5.81 -19.27 -4.08
C LYS A 279 5.85 -20.63 -3.37
N SER A 280 4.69 -21.16 -2.99
CA SER A 280 4.58 -22.49 -2.37
C SER A 280 4.99 -23.63 -3.31
N THR A 281 5.08 -23.42 -4.64
CA THR A 281 5.59 -24.44 -5.56
C THR A 281 7.11 -24.62 -5.45
N PHE A 282 7.83 -23.60 -5.00
CA PHE A 282 9.28 -23.67 -4.77
C PHE A 282 9.57 -24.21 -3.37
N TRP A 283 8.98 -23.57 -2.36
CA TRP A 283 9.14 -23.97 -0.97
C TRP A 283 7.94 -23.53 -0.14
N PRO A 284 7.48 -24.33 0.85
CA PRO A 284 6.36 -23.94 1.69
C PRO A 284 6.62 -22.60 2.39
N THR A 285 5.75 -21.62 2.17
CA THR A 285 5.84 -20.26 2.71
C THR A 285 4.58 -19.94 3.51
N PHE A 286 4.62 -18.85 4.29
CA PHE A 286 3.43 -18.32 4.94
C PHE A 286 2.75 -17.29 4.04
N TYR A 287 1.40 -17.24 4.10
CA TYR A 287 0.67 -16.07 3.66
C TYR A 287 0.89 -15.01 4.72
N ALA A 288 1.63 -13.98 4.37
CA ALA A 288 1.85 -12.84 5.23
C ALA A 288 1.20 -11.63 4.54
N PRO A 289 -0.14 -11.51 4.58
CA PRO A 289 -0.82 -10.33 4.04
C PRO A 289 -0.30 -9.06 4.71
N LYS A 290 0.25 -9.20 5.91
CA LYS A 290 0.77 -8.16 6.76
C LYS A 290 2.07 -8.62 7.44
N ARG A 291 3.22 -8.07 6.99
CA ARG A 291 4.50 -7.83 7.70
C ARG A 291 5.56 -7.33 6.71
N LYS A 292 6.10 -6.12 7.01
CA LYS A 292 6.85 -5.17 6.16
C LYS A 292 5.92 -4.35 5.24
N GLY A 293 5.42 -3.23 5.76
CA GLY A 293 4.55 -2.29 5.03
C GLY A 293 3.10 -2.18 5.52
N GLU A 294 2.74 -2.73 6.69
CA GLU A 294 1.54 -2.23 7.38
C GLU A 294 1.81 -0.79 7.78
N VAL A 295 0.90 0.13 7.43
CA VAL A 295 0.98 1.52 7.91
C VAL A 295 1.02 1.45 9.43
N GLU A 296 2.16 1.86 9.98
CA GLU A 296 2.35 1.95 11.42
C GLU A 296 1.21 2.82 11.97
N PRO A 297 0.44 2.36 12.98
CA PRO A 297 -0.67 3.15 13.50
C PRO A 297 -0.13 4.48 14.03
N TRP A 298 -0.77 5.57 13.62
CA TRP A 298 -0.34 6.92 13.99
C TRP A 298 -1.10 7.39 15.21
N SER A 299 -0.40 7.58 16.33
CA SER A 299 -0.99 8.25 17.48
C SER A 299 -1.13 9.75 17.24
N ARG A 300 -2.05 10.42 17.93
CA ARG A 300 -2.20 11.89 17.87
C ARG A 300 -0.90 12.63 18.12
N GLY A 301 -0.12 12.19 19.10
CA GLY A 301 1.20 12.76 19.40
C GLY A 301 2.18 12.63 18.24
N LYS A 302 2.20 11.46 17.58
CA LYS A 302 3.04 11.23 16.39
C LYS A 302 2.60 12.08 15.20
N VAL A 303 1.29 12.30 15.03
CA VAL A 303 0.76 13.21 14.01
C VAL A 303 1.15 14.67 14.30
N ALA A 304 1.05 15.13 15.54
CA ALA A 304 1.48 16.47 15.94
C ALA A 304 2.98 16.69 15.67
N TRP A 305 3.82 15.72 16.08
CA TRP A 305 5.25 15.69 15.77
C TRP A 305 5.53 15.79 14.26
N ALA A 306 4.79 15.05 13.42
CA ALA A 306 4.94 15.12 11.98
C ALA A 306 4.54 16.50 11.40
N ARG A 307 3.49 17.13 11.96
CA ARG A 307 3.08 18.49 11.57
C ARG A 307 4.16 19.51 11.91
N GLU A 308 4.76 19.42 13.09
CA GLU A 308 5.89 20.26 13.50
C GLU A 308 7.09 20.08 12.57
N ALA A 309 7.42 18.83 12.22
CA ALA A 309 8.51 18.53 11.29
C ALA A 309 8.26 19.13 9.90
N MET A 310 7.02 19.04 9.39
CA MET A 310 6.67 19.65 8.11
C MET A 310 6.67 21.19 8.18
N GLN A 311 6.29 21.80 9.31
CA GLN A 311 6.39 23.24 9.51
C GLN A 311 7.84 23.73 9.46
N VAL A 312 8.80 22.96 10.00
CA VAL A 312 10.23 23.26 9.92
C VAL A 312 10.71 23.22 8.46
N VAL A 313 10.31 22.20 7.70
CA VAL A 313 10.61 22.11 6.26
C VAL A 313 10.15 23.37 5.54
N VAL A 314 8.89 23.78 5.74
CA VAL A 314 8.33 24.94 5.06
C VAL A 314 9.07 26.23 5.43
N THR A 315 9.34 26.42 6.72
CA THR A 315 10.07 27.58 7.22
C THR A 315 11.49 27.68 6.62
N GLU A 316 12.21 26.56 6.55
CA GLU A 316 13.57 26.53 6.02
C GLU A 316 13.63 26.70 4.49
N ALA A 317 12.61 26.23 3.77
CA ALA A 317 12.48 26.49 2.33
C ALA A 317 12.25 27.97 2.03
N LEU A 318 11.40 28.66 2.81
CA LEU A 318 11.19 30.10 2.66
C LEU A 318 12.42 30.92 3.03
N LYS A 319 13.19 30.49 4.04
CA LYS A 319 14.50 31.10 4.34
C LYS A 319 15.51 30.89 3.21
N ALA A 320 15.54 29.71 2.59
CA ALA A 320 16.38 29.47 1.42
C ALA A 320 16.04 30.47 0.29
N GLN A 321 14.74 30.68 0.06
CA GLN A 321 14.25 31.64 -0.94
C GLN A 321 14.71 33.06 -0.66
N SER A 322 14.60 33.53 0.59
CA SER A 322 15.02 34.89 0.95
C SER A 322 16.53 35.10 0.86
N GLU A 323 17.31 34.02 0.95
CA GLU A 323 18.77 34.00 0.75
C GLU A 323 19.17 33.85 -0.74
N GLY A 324 18.21 33.78 -1.67
CA GLY A 324 18.47 33.65 -3.11
C GLY A 324 18.72 32.23 -3.60
N GLU A 325 18.42 31.22 -2.78
CA GLU A 325 18.41 29.81 -3.17
C GLU A 325 17.04 29.37 -3.69
N LEU A 326 16.97 28.17 -4.26
CA LEU A 326 15.67 27.54 -4.53
C LEU A 326 14.97 27.22 -3.20
N PRO A 327 13.62 27.37 -3.10
CA PRO A 327 12.85 27.11 -1.90
C PRO A 327 12.66 25.60 -1.67
N VAL A 328 13.76 24.86 -1.61
CA VAL A 328 13.76 23.41 -1.40
C VAL A 328 14.57 23.12 -0.15
N SER A 329 13.91 22.48 0.81
CA SER A 329 14.50 22.03 2.07
C SER A 329 14.20 20.55 2.34
N ALA A 330 15.03 19.96 3.18
CA ALA A 330 14.92 18.60 3.71
C ALA A 330 15.21 18.62 5.20
N PHE A 331 14.46 17.86 5.98
CA PHE A 331 14.53 17.83 7.43
C PHE A 331 14.46 16.39 7.95
N MET A 332 15.34 16.07 8.89
CA MET A 332 15.35 14.82 9.63
C MET A 332 15.16 15.17 11.12
N PRO A 333 13.95 15.01 11.68
CA PRO A 333 13.70 15.20 13.10
C PRO A 333 14.32 14.09 13.95
N VAL A 334 14.34 14.29 15.28
CA VAL A 334 14.50 13.19 16.25
C VAL A 334 13.35 12.20 16.05
N SER A 335 13.65 10.90 16.05
CA SER A 335 12.62 9.86 16.01
C SER A 335 11.57 10.06 17.11
N TYR A 336 10.29 9.82 16.78
CA TYR A 336 9.22 9.87 17.77
C TYR A 336 9.36 8.75 18.83
N ASP A 337 9.86 7.57 18.41
CA ASP A 337 9.90 6.35 19.24
C ASP A 337 11.27 6.13 19.91
N GLU A 338 12.34 6.80 19.45
CA GLU A 338 13.69 6.69 20.02
C GLU A 338 14.05 7.99 20.77
N GLY A 339 14.58 7.86 21.99
CA GLY A 339 14.83 9.01 22.89
C GLY A 339 15.88 10.03 22.43
N GLU A 340 16.06 11.07 23.25
CA GLU A 340 16.79 12.36 23.02
C GLU A 340 18.24 12.31 22.48
N ASN A 341 18.82 11.14 22.22
CA ASN A 341 20.19 11.01 21.72
C ASN A 341 20.33 11.14 20.19
N GLU A 342 19.23 11.32 19.47
CA GLU A 342 19.27 11.56 18.03
C GLU A 342 19.38 13.04 17.68
N LYS A 343 20.23 13.36 16.70
CA LYS A 343 20.43 14.74 16.24
C LYS A 343 19.44 15.11 15.16
N ILE A 344 18.85 16.29 15.32
CA ILE A 344 18.08 16.96 14.28
C ILE A 344 19.03 17.42 13.17
N VAL A 345 18.68 17.15 11.91
CA VAL A 345 19.42 17.63 10.75
C VAL A 345 18.49 18.32 9.78
N VAL A 346 18.80 19.58 9.44
CA VAL A 346 18.12 20.31 8.37
C VAL A 346 19.11 20.63 7.26
N ALA A 347 18.63 20.66 6.03
CA ALA A 347 19.40 21.09 4.88
C ALA A 347 18.51 21.80 3.86
N ARG A 348 19.13 22.72 3.12
CA ARG A 348 18.51 23.52 2.07
C ARG A 348 19.22 23.24 0.76
N ASP A 349 18.56 23.51 -0.34
CA ASP A 349 19.22 23.61 -1.64
C ASP A 349 20.23 24.76 -1.59
N THR A 350 21.44 24.49 -2.09
CA THR A 350 22.51 25.49 -2.13
C THR A 350 23.18 25.53 -3.49
N ARG A 351 22.46 25.13 -4.56
CA ARG A 351 23.05 25.01 -5.90
C ARG A 351 23.49 26.36 -6.46
N THR A 352 22.80 27.44 -6.08
CA THR A 352 23.08 28.80 -6.55
C THR A 352 24.35 29.32 -5.87
N SER A 353 24.37 29.40 -4.54
CA SER A 353 25.54 29.93 -3.82
C SER A 353 26.79 29.07 -3.97
N ALA A 354 26.64 27.75 -4.02
CA ALA A 354 27.78 26.84 -4.17
C ALA A 354 28.24 26.69 -5.63
N SER A 355 27.51 27.26 -6.60
CA SER A 355 27.75 27.06 -8.03
C SER A 355 27.94 25.59 -8.39
N HIS A 356 27.12 24.72 -7.80
CA HIS A 356 27.29 23.27 -7.88
C HIS A 356 25.94 22.57 -8.04
N PRO A 357 25.66 21.97 -9.21
CA PRO A 357 24.33 21.46 -9.55
C PRO A 357 23.84 20.36 -8.62
N LEU A 358 24.74 19.53 -8.07
CA LEU A 358 24.36 18.44 -7.16
C LEU A 358 24.04 18.91 -5.71
N ARG A 359 24.06 20.21 -5.41
CA ARG A 359 23.81 20.72 -4.03
C ARG A 359 22.32 20.82 -3.70
N HIS A 360 21.59 19.73 -3.96
CA HIS A 360 20.19 19.59 -3.62
C HIS A 360 20.02 19.42 -2.11
N ALA A 361 18.87 19.85 -1.57
CA ALA A 361 18.57 19.75 -0.14
C ALA A 361 18.78 18.32 0.43
N VAL A 362 18.31 17.28 -0.27
CA VAL A 362 18.47 15.88 0.14
C VAL A 362 19.93 15.45 0.21
N LEU A 363 20.74 15.80 -0.79
CA LEU A 363 22.16 15.45 -0.80
C LEU A 363 22.93 16.22 0.27
N ASN A 364 22.58 17.48 0.49
CA ASN A 364 23.12 18.28 1.59
C ASN A 364 22.73 17.68 2.95
N LEU A 365 21.51 17.14 3.11
CA LEU A 365 21.07 16.46 4.34
C LEU A 365 21.90 15.20 4.60
N ILE A 366 21.99 14.30 3.61
CA ILE A 366 22.77 13.05 3.71
C ILE A 366 24.23 13.36 4.04
N ARG A 367 24.80 14.40 3.41
CA ARG A 367 26.16 14.86 3.71
C ARG A 367 26.30 15.33 5.15
N ARG A 368 25.38 16.16 5.66
CA ARG A 368 25.40 16.63 7.06
C ARG A 368 25.30 15.47 8.05
N VAL A 369 24.46 14.48 7.76
CA VAL A 369 24.36 13.25 8.57
C VAL A 369 25.69 12.50 8.57
N ALA A 370 26.30 12.29 7.40
CA ALA A 370 27.61 11.65 7.29
C ALA A 370 28.69 12.38 8.08
N ASP A 371 28.81 13.70 7.89
CA ASP A 371 29.78 14.55 8.59
C ASP A 371 29.58 14.49 10.12
N SER A 372 28.33 14.39 10.59
CA SER A 372 28.02 14.27 12.02
C SER A 372 28.35 12.89 12.62
N ASN A 373 28.20 11.83 11.83
CA ASN A 373 28.50 10.45 12.23
C ASN A 373 30.01 10.18 12.26
N LEU A 374 30.78 10.83 11.37
CA LEU A 374 32.25 10.76 11.37
C LEU A 374 32.88 11.23 12.69
N VAL A 375 32.18 12.09 13.45
CA VAL A 375 32.63 12.55 14.78
C VAL A 375 32.45 11.46 15.85
N HIS A 376 31.60 10.44 15.62
CA HIS A 376 31.21 9.43 16.62
C HIS A 376 31.67 8.00 16.27
N SER A 377 32.09 7.72 15.03
CA SER A 377 32.49 6.37 14.59
C SER A 377 34.00 6.19 14.54
N SER A 378 34.62 5.79 15.65
CA SER A 378 35.97 5.21 15.67
C SER A 378 35.98 3.69 15.44
N SER A 379 34.81 3.05 15.29
CA SER A 379 34.67 1.61 15.02
C SER A 379 34.26 1.36 13.56
N SER A 380 35.25 1.03 12.74
CA SER A 380 35.09 0.61 11.34
C SER A 380 34.72 -0.87 11.25
N GLU A 381 33.48 -1.22 11.60
CA GLU A 381 32.93 -2.52 11.21
C GLU A 381 32.35 -2.43 9.79
N HIS A 382 32.90 -3.25 8.91
CA HIS A 382 32.62 -3.24 7.48
C HIS A 382 31.18 -3.69 7.23
N GLY A 383 30.30 -2.75 6.89
CA GLY A 383 28.94 -3.03 6.37
C GLY A 383 27.77 -2.43 7.15
N SER A 384 27.99 -1.70 8.25
CA SER A 384 26.91 -1.17 9.12
C SER A 384 26.58 0.33 8.96
N ASN A 385 27.29 1.08 8.12
CA ASN A 385 27.18 2.56 8.07
C ASN A 385 26.12 3.10 7.09
N TYR A 386 24.89 2.61 7.16
CA TYR A 386 23.79 3.19 6.39
C TYR A 386 23.21 4.40 7.10
N LEU A 387 23.47 5.59 6.52
CA LEU A 387 23.29 6.89 7.17
C LEU A 387 21.88 7.19 7.68
N LEU A 388 20.83 6.68 7.02
CA LEU A 388 19.43 7.01 7.33
C LEU A 388 18.60 5.78 7.73
N THR A 389 19.24 4.68 8.16
CA THR A 389 18.50 3.48 8.58
C THR A 389 17.56 3.77 9.74
N GLY A 390 16.29 3.40 9.58
CA GLY A 390 15.25 3.66 10.60
C GLY A 390 14.73 5.11 10.61
N LYS A 391 15.33 6.03 9.85
CA LYS A 391 15.06 7.46 9.94
C LYS A 391 13.93 7.91 9.02
N MET A 392 13.18 8.92 9.45
CA MET A 392 12.12 9.58 8.68
C MET A 392 12.63 10.92 8.17
N VAL A 393 12.40 11.22 6.89
CA VAL A 393 12.84 12.48 6.27
C VAL A 393 11.65 13.24 5.68
N PHE A 394 11.51 14.50 6.07
CA PHE A 394 10.49 15.42 5.60
C PHE A 394 11.07 16.35 4.54
N LEU A 395 10.35 16.55 3.44
CA LEU A 395 10.81 17.22 2.24
C LEU A 395 9.78 18.24 1.78
N SER A 396 10.26 19.41 1.35
CA SER A 396 9.37 20.45 0.77
C SER A 396 8.79 20.01 -0.58
N HIS A 397 9.59 19.31 -1.38
CA HIS A 397 9.23 18.86 -2.72
C HIS A 397 9.59 17.39 -2.88
N GLU A 398 8.88 16.71 -3.77
CA GLU A 398 9.21 15.35 -4.18
C GLU A 398 10.66 15.30 -4.67
N PRO A 399 11.48 14.36 -4.16
CA PRO A 399 12.87 14.26 -4.55
C PRO A 399 12.98 13.87 -6.03
N CYS A 400 13.94 14.47 -6.75
CA CYS A 400 14.25 14.06 -8.10
C CYS A 400 14.91 12.66 -8.13
N ILE A 401 15.02 12.05 -9.31
CA ILE A 401 15.62 10.71 -9.51
C ILE A 401 16.97 10.54 -8.76
N MET A 402 17.87 11.52 -8.86
CA MET A 402 19.15 11.48 -8.15
C MET A 402 18.98 11.43 -6.62
N CYS A 403 18.14 12.31 -6.08
CA CYS A 403 17.88 12.41 -4.64
C CYS A 403 17.15 11.16 -4.12
N SER A 404 16.18 10.64 -4.87
CA SER A 404 15.48 9.39 -4.55
C SER A 404 16.44 8.20 -4.49
N MET A 405 17.39 8.10 -5.44
CA MET A 405 18.42 7.05 -5.41
C MET A 405 19.40 7.22 -4.23
N ALA A 406 19.75 8.46 -3.88
CA ALA A 406 20.59 8.75 -2.73
C ALA A 406 19.92 8.35 -1.39
N LEU A 407 18.62 8.62 -1.25
CA LEU A 407 17.82 8.19 -0.10
C LEU A 407 17.74 6.66 0.00
N LEU A 408 17.60 5.98 -1.14
CA LEU A 408 17.61 4.53 -1.23
C LEU A 408 18.94 3.93 -0.77
N HIS A 409 20.06 4.46 -1.28
CA HIS A 409 21.40 4.04 -0.87
C HIS A 409 21.70 4.35 0.60
N SER A 410 21.05 5.39 1.16
CA SER A 410 21.16 5.75 2.57
C SER A 410 20.25 4.92 3.49
N ARG A 411 19.39 4.05 2.92
CA ARG A 411 18.40 3.21 3.61
C ARG A 411 17.40 3.95 4.49
N VAL A 412 16.91 5.11 4.05
CA VAL A 412 15.83 5.82 4.74
C VAL A 412 14.64 4.89 5.04
N LYS A 413 13.96 5.03 6.18
CA LYS A 413 12.76 4.23 6.52
C LYS A 413 11.53 4.77 5.79
N GLN A 414 11.30 6.07 5.90
CA GLN A 414 10.11 6.74 5.37
C GLN A 414 10.45 8.16 4.90
N ILE A 415 9.76 8.62 3.87
CA ILE A 415 9.79 10.02 3.45
C ILE A 415 8.40 10.64 3.45
N PHE A 416 8.34 11.93 3.76
CA PHE A 416 7.16 12.77 3.66
C PHE A 416 7.49 13.92 2.73
N TYR A 417 6.70 14.18 1.70
CA TYR A 417 6.88 15.37 0.88
C TYR A 417 5.60 16.16 0.68
N LEU A 418 5.74 17.49 0.58
CA LEU A 418 4.61 18.41 0.41
C LEU A 418 4.19 18.53 -1.06
N ASN A 419 5.10 18.97 -1.92
CA ASN A 419 4.78 19.26 -3.33
C ASN A 419 5.24 18.14 -4.28
N PRO A 420 4.34 17.47 -5.02
CA PRO A 420 4.73 16.56 -6.11
C PRO A 420 5.50 17.27 -7.23
N MET A 421 6.44 16.57 -7.88
CA MET A 421 7.27 17.12 -8.97
C MET A 421 6.99 16.39 -10.29
N ASN A 422 5.92 16.79 -11.00
CA ASN A 422 5.42 16.12 -12.20
C ASN A 422 6.45 15.87 -13.31
N LYS A 423 7.47 16.74 -13.44
CA LYS A 423 8.51 16.66 -14.49
C LYS A 423 9.77 15.91 -14.07
N THR A 424 10.09 15.84 -12.78
CA THR A 424 11.42 15.39 -12.30
C THR A 424 11.37 14.41 -11.12
N GLY A 425 10.20 14.22 -10.52
CA GLY A 425 9.97 13.45 -9.31
C GLY A 425 10.25 11.95 -9.48
N GLY A 426 11.07 11.42 -8.57
CA GLY A 426 11.50 10.03 -8.54
C GLY A 426 10.81 9.16 -7.48
N CYS A 427 9.77 9.68 -6.82
CA CYS A 427 9.07 9.02 -5.72
C CYS A 427 7.54 9.04 -5.89
N GLY A 428 7.04 9.05 -7.14
CA GLY A 428 5.60 9.00 -7.40
C GLY A 428 5.15 9.68 -8.69
N SER A 429 5.85 10.73 -9.13
CA SER A 429 5.43 11.49 -10.32
C SER A 429 5.88 10.85 -11.65
N VAL A 430 7.17 10.96 -12.01
CA VAL A 430 7.68 10.41 -13.28
C VAL A 430 7.95 8.92 -13.16
N ILE A 431 8.56 8.56 -12.03
CA ILE A 431 8.93 7.19 -11.68
C ILE A 431 8.86 7.08 -10.16
N CYS A 432 8.71 5.86 -9.65
CA CYS A 432 8.91 5.57 -8.24
C CYS A 432 10.12 4.62 -8.11
N LEU A 433 11.31 5.19 -7.89
CA LEU A 433 12.55 4.42 -7.78
C LEU A 433 12.50 3.35 -6.67
N PRO A 434 11.92 3.61 -5.47
CA PRO A 434 11.77 2.58 -4.45
C PRO A 434 10.89 1.41 -4.85
N PHE A 435 10.05 1.56 -5.90
CA PHE A 435 9.18 0.51 -6.41
C PHE A 435 9.82 -0.31 -7.54
N LEU A 436 10.98 0.11 -8.08
CA LEU A 436 11.68 -0.67 -9.08
C LEU A 436 12.03 -2.08 -8.58
N GLN A 437 11.94 -3.08 -9.46
CA GLN A 437 12.27 -4.44 -9.06
C GLN A 437 13.77 -4.58 -8.77
N GLY A 438 14.66 -3.90 -9.49
CA GLY A 438 16.12 -4.08 -9.38
C GLY A 438 16.77 -3.56 -8.09
N VAL A 439 16.03 -2.91 -7.20
CA VAL A 439 16.61 -2.30 -5.99
C VAL A 439 16.55 -3.24 -4.78
N ASN A 440 17.53 -3.10 -3.87
CA ASN A 440 17.71 -3.96 -2.70
C ASN A 440 17.19 -3.33 -1.38
N HIS A 441 16.73 -2.07 -1.43
CA HIS A 441 16.08 -1.37 -0.33
C HIS A 441 14.81 -0.70 -0.83
N ARG A 442 13.76 -0.69 0.00
CA ARG A 442 12.49 -0.01 -0.27
C ARG A 442 12.11 0.79 0.97
N PHE A 443 11.56 1.97 0.78
CA PHE A 443 11.10 2.85 1.84
C PHE A 443 9.68 3.36 1.56
N GLU A 444 8.97 3.71 2.62
CA GLU A 444 7.59 4.18 2.49
C GLU A 444 7.56 5.67 2.13
N ILE A 445 6.57 6.04 1.32
CA ILE A 445 6.45 7.38 0.76
C ILE A 445 5.08 7.91 1.17
N PHE A 446 5.07 9.08 1.81
CA PHE A 446 3.86 9.77 2.23
C PHE A 446 3.78 11.12 1.54
N VAL A 447 2.63 11.39 0.91
CA VAL A 447 2.33 12.66 0.26
C VAL A 447 1.48 13.49 1.19
N TRP A 448 1.95 14.67 1.55
CA TRP A 448 1.23 15.59 2.44
C TRP A 448 0.01 16.17 1.72
N LYS A 449 -1.11 16.31 2.44
CA LYS A 449 -2.41 16.76 1.88
C LYS A 449 -2.97 18.01 2.57
N GLU A 450 -2.57 18.26 3.81
CA GLU A 450 -3.02 19.44 4.56
C GLU A 450 -2.17 20.67 4.23
N PRO A 451 -2.77 21.87 4.18
CA PRO A 451 -1.99 23.10 4.12
C PRO A 451 -1.13 23.25 5.38
N VAL A 452 0.15 23.54 5.19
CA VAL A 452 1.10 23.74 6.28
C VAL A 452 1.12 25.23 6.62
N SER A 453 0.21 25.66 7.51
CA SER A 453 0.03 27.06 7.93
C SER A 453 -0.29 28.03 6.77
N ASN A 454 -0.23 29.35 7.01
CA ASN A 454 -0.38 30.39 5.97
C ASN A 454 0.85 30.52 5.04
N LEU A 455 1.84 29.63 5.20
CA LEU A 455 3.10 29.68 4.47
C LEU A 455 2.97 28.86 3.18
N VAL A 456 2.97 29.57 2.04
CA VAL A 456 2.87 28.95 0.71
C VAL A 456 4.26 28.93 0.08
N ILE A 457 4.72 27.73 -0.29
CA ILE A 457 5.90 27.56 -1.15
C ILE A 457 5.38 27.33 -2.56
N ASN A 458 5.94 28.05 -3.55
CA ASN A 458 5.55 27.90 -4.95
C ASN A 458 5.53 26.42 -5.37
N GLU A 459 4.37 25.97 -5.84
CA GLU A 459 4.14 24.58 -6.28
C GLU A 459 4.92 24.25 -7.57
N THR A 460 5.21 25.26 -8.38
CA THR A 460 5.91 25.11 -9.66
C THR A 460 7.34 25.61 -9.54
N LEU A 461 8.26 24.70 -9.27
CA LEU A 461 9.68 24.91 -9.57
C LEU A 461 9.90 24.57 -11.06
N ASP A 462 9.92 25.59 -11.91
CA ASP A 462 10.43 25.45 -13.28
C ASP A 462 11.96 25.33 -13.23
N VAL A 463 12.43 24.11 -12.95
CA VAL A 463 13.85 23.70 -12.99
C VAL A 463 14.11 22.87 -14.22
#